data_AF-A0A644U0G5-F1
#
_entry.id   AF-A0A644U0G5-F1
#
_cell.length_a   1.000
_cell.length_b   1.000
_cell.length_c   1.000
_cell.angle_alpha   90.00
_cell.angle_beta   90.00
_cell.angle_gamma   90.00
#
_symmetry.space_group_name_H-M   'P 1'
#
loop_
_entity.id
_entity.type
_entity.pdbx_description
1 polymer ?
#
loop_
_entity_poly.entity_id
_entity_poly.type
_entity_poly.pdbx_seq_one_letter_code
_entity_poly.pdbx_strand_id
1 'polypeptide(L)'
;MGGALAAIILGSPFAAVFVLTIVLIIQALIFGDGGVLALGANIVNMGVIAGFIGFYSYKGIKSFIPGIPAAGAAGIAAWLACVIAACCAAVEIALLGAVPIVIGLPTMFVYHAIIGIIEGVITAVVVTLIFTVRPELTGDTTKQPVPMKKVLVAGLVIALIIGGCAVFFASSDPDGLDSTLLVSGGVKEIFAPATGEEIAEADDPIGWTAPMPDYALGDSTAGAIIALIIGIFAALVVILLAAKIVYSSSGKSN
;
A
#
# COMPACT_ATOMS: atom_id res chain seq x y z
N MET A 1 -1.03 -0.46 2.56
CA MET A 1 -0.26 0.70 2.07
C MET A 1 1.09 0.34 1.45
N GLY A 2 1.90 -0.54 2.04
CA GLY A 2 3.13 -1.09 1.45
C GLY A 2 4.35 -0.16 1.40
N GLY A 3 4.19 1.15 1.57
CA GLY A 3 5.28 2.14 1.47
C GLY A 3 6.44 1.87 2.44
N ALA A 4 6.15 1.62 3.71
CA ALA A 4 7.18 1.31 4.72
C ALA A 4 7.92 0.01 4.41
N LEU A 5 7.18 -1.06 4.08
CA LEU A 5 7.75 -2.35 3.71
C LEU A 5 8.69 -2.22 2.50
N ALA A 6 8.23 -1.57 1.43
CA ALA A 6 9.04 -1.33 0.25
C ALA A 6 10.32 -0.54 0.58
N ALA A 7 10.22 0.51 1.40
CA ALA A 7 11.37 1.34 1.73
C ALA A 7 12.41 0.60 2.58
N ILE A 8 11.96 -0.23 3.53
CA ILE A 8 12.83 -1.03 4.40
C ILE A 8 13.55 -2.11 3.60
N ILE A 9 12.82 -2.87 2.77
CA ILE A 9 13.40 -3.98 2.00
C ILE A 9 14.35 -3.47 0.90
N LEU A 10 13.99 -2.37 0.23
CA LEU A 10 14.82 -1.77 -0.82
C LEU A 10 15.95 -0.90 -0.26
N GLY A 11 15.96 -0.65 1.06
CA GLY A 11 16.97 0.16 1.71
C GLY A 11 16.93 1.65 1.33
N SER A 12 15.86 2.12 0.68
CA SER A 12 15.72 3.51 0.22
C SER A 12 14.24 3.93 0.14
N PRO A 13 13.87 5.10 0.72
CA PRO A 13 12.51 5.62 0.59
C PRO A 13 12.22 6.07 -0.85
N PHE A 14 13.22 6.49 -1.63
CA PHE A 14 13.03 6.83 -3.04
C PHE A 14 12.68 5.61 -3.90
N ALA A 15 13.23 4.45 -3.56
CA ALA A 15 12.89 3.20 -4.23
C ALA A 15 11.44 2.80 -3.91
N ALA A 16 10.96 3.05 -2.68
CA ALA A 16 9.55 2.90 -2.36
C ALA A 16 8.67 3.85 -3.16
N VAL A 17 9.00 5.14 -3.24
CA VAL A 17 8.25 6.12 -4.07
C VAL A 17 8.09 5.60 -5.50
N PHE A 18 9.18 5.13 -6.10
CA PHE A 18 9.17 4.59 -7.46
C PHE A 18 8.24 3.37 -7.60
N VAL A 19 8.39 2.36 -6.73
CA VAL A 19 7.56 1.15 -6.79
C VAL A 19 6.10 1.46 -6.53
N LEU A 20 5.80 2.28 -5.52
CA LEU A 20 4.43 2.64 -5.16
C LEU A 20 3.78 3.52 -6.23
N THR A 21 4.54 4.36 -6.94
CA THR A 21 4.00 5.12 -8.08
C THR A 21 3.49 4.19 -9.17
N ILE A 22 4.25 3.13 -9.50
CA ILE A 22 3.82 2.14 -10.49
C ILE A 22 2.55 1.41 -10.02
N VAL A 23 2.52 1.00 -8.75
CA VAL A 23 1.35 0.31 -8.17
C VAL A 23 0.12 1.21 -8.21
N LEU A 24 0.24 2.47 -7.77
CA LEU A 24 -0.87 3.43 -7.74
C LEU A 24 -1.38 3.80 -9.13
N ILE A 25 -0.50 3.88 -10.14
CA ILE A 25 -0.92 4.07 -11.54
C ILE A 25 -1.78 2.89 -12.00
N ILE A 26 -1.38 1.67 -11.68
CA ILE A 26 -2.15 0.48 -12.01
C ILE A 26 -3.49 0.47 -11.27
N GLN A 27 -3.51 0.82 -9.98
CA GLN A 27 -4.74 0.92 -9.19
C GLN A 27 -5.72 1.93 -9.81
N ALA A 28 -5.27 3.15 -10.09
CA ALA A 28 -6.13 4.19 -10.65
C ALA A 28 -6.62 3.86 -12.07
N LEU A 29 -5.73 3.38 -12.96
CA LEU A 29 -6.10 3.18 -14.37
C LEU A 29 -6.81 1.84 -14.63
N ILE A 30 -6.37 0.76 -14.00
CA ILE A 30 -6.89 -0.59 -14.28
C ILE A 30 -8.07 -0.91 -13.36
N PHE A 31 -7.95 -0.53 -12.09
CA PHE A 31 -8.91 -0.90 -11.05
C PHE A 31 -9.86 0.21 -10.62
N GLY A 32 -9.69 1.44 -11.15
CA GLY A 32 -10.50 2.58 -10.74
C GLY A 32 -10.28 3.03 -9.29
N ASP A 33 -9.36 2.37 -8.58
CA ASP A 33 -9.13 2.57 -7.16
C ASP A 33 -8.26 3.82 -6.92
N GLY A 34 -8.78 4.73 -6.11
CA GLY A 34 -8.11 5.98 -5.72
C GLY A 34 -8.21 7.12 -6.73
N GLY A 35 -8.85 6.93 -7.90
CA GLY A 35 -9.14 7.97 -8.88
C GLY A 35 -7.93 8.53 -9.65
N VAL A 36 -8.10 8.77 -10.95
CA VAL A 36 -7.01 9.26 -11.82
C VAL A 36 -6.55 10.67 -11.44
N LEU A 37 -7.49 11.55 -11.07
CA LEU A 37 -7.17 12.93 -10.68
C LEU A 37 -6.55 13.03 -9.28
N ALA A 38 -6.87 12.08 -8.39
CA ALA A 38 -6.30 12.00 -7.05
C ALA A 38 -4.97 11.23 -7.00
N LEU A 39 -4.52 10.65 -8.12
CA LEU A 39 -3.27 9.89 -8.22
C LEU A 39 -2.06 10.64 -7.66
N GLY A 40 -1.97 11.96 -7.89
CA GLY A 40 -0.89 12.79 -7.35
C GLY A 40 -0.88 12.82 -5.81
N ALA A 41 -2.03 13.06 -5.19
CA ALA A 41 -2.19 13.04 -3.74
C ALA A 41 -1.92 11.64 -3.16
N ASN A 42 -2.39 10.59 -3.84
CA ASN A 42 -2.13 9.20 -3.44
C ASN A 42 -0.64 8.86 -3.48
N ILE A 43 0.10 9.30 -4.50
CA ILE A 43 1.55 9.12 -4.60
C ILE A 43 2.26 9.87 -3.46
N VAL A 44 1.83 11.09 -3.15
CA VAL A 44 2.38 11.86 -2.03
C VAL A 44 2.16 11.13 -0.71
N ASN A 45 0.95 10.70 -0.40
CA ASN A 45 0.64 10.05 0.88
C ASN A 45 1.26 8.64 1.00
N MET A 46 1.01 7.77 0.03
CA MET A 46 1.36 6.36 0.12
C MET A 46 2.78 6.05 -0.39
N GLY A 47 3.25 6.79 -1.40
CA GLY A 47 4.60 6.63 -1.93
C GLY A 47 5.62 7.41 -1.12
N VAL A 48 5.43 8.73 -1.01
CA VAL A 48 6.39 9.64 -0.40
C VAL A 48 6.29 9.61 1.12
N ILE A 49 5.19 10.03 1.71
CA ILE A 49 5.05 10.18 3.17
C ILE A 49 5.22 8.82 3.84
N ALA A 50 4.42 7.81 3.47
CA ALA A 50 4.52 6.48 4.08
C ALA A 50 5.90 5.83 3.86
N GLY A 51 6.51 5.99 2.67
CA GLY A 51 7.85 5.47 2.37
C GLY A 51 8.95 6.12 3.24
N PHE A 52 8.95 7.45 3.34
CA PHE A 52 9.92 8.20 4.13
C PHE A 52 9.73 7.98 5.63
N ILE A 53 8.51 8.09 6.14
CA ILE A 53 8.19 7.83 7.55
C ILE A 53 8.58 6.40 7.90
N GLY A 54 8.16 5.40 7.12
CA GLY A 54 8.51 4.00 7.37
C GLY A 54 10.02 3.77 7.42
N PHE A 55 10.77 4.34 6.48
CA PHE A 55 12.22 4.17 6.41
C PHE A 55 12.96 4.81 7.59
N TYR A 56 12.67 6.09 7.87
CA TYR A 56 13.38 6.84 8.91
C TYR A 56 12.91 6.43 10.31
N SER A 57 11.64 6.07 10.49
CA SER A 57 11.18 5.47 11.75
C SER A 57 11.87 4.13 12.00
N TYR A 58 11.99 3.26 11.00
CA TYR A 58 12.71 1.99 11.15
C TYR A 58 14.16 2.20 11.58
N LYS A 59 14.89 3.08 10.89
CA LYS A 59 16.28 3.42 11.23
C LYS A 59 16.40 4.08 12.60
N GLY A 60 15.51 5.02 12.91
CA GLY A 60 15.47 5.71 14.20
C GLY A 60 15.24 4.73 15.35
N ILE A 61 14.21 3.88 15.24
CA ILE A 61 13.90 2.87 16.27
C ILE A 61 15.09 1.93 16.50
N LYS A 62 15.73 1.43 15.42
CA LYS A 62 16.93 0.59 15.51
C LYS A 62 18.12 1.32 16.16
N SER A 63 18.21 2.64 15.99
CA SER A 63 19.26 3.47 16.59
C SER A 63 19.00 3.78 18.06
N PHE A 64 17.75 4.03 18.44
CA PHE A 64 17.38 4.41 19.82
C PHE A 64 17.15 3.22 20.74
N ILE A 65 16.81 2.04 20.20
CA ILE A 65 16.56 0.82 20.97
C ILE A 65 17.52 -0.28 20.48
N PRO A 66 18.79 -0.27 20.92
CA PRO A 66 19.74 -1.32 20.60
C PRO A 66 19.19 -2.70 20.99
N GLY A 67 19.25 -3.66 20.07
CA GLY A 67 18.78 -5.02 20.30
C GLY A 67 17.32 -5.29 19.95
N ILE A 68 16.52 -4.28 19.56
CA ILE A 68 15.17 -4.55 19.05
C ILE A 68 15.24 -5.43 17.78
N PRO A 69 14.42 -6.50 17.69
CA PRO A 69 14.33 -7.32 16.49
C PRO A 69 13.92 -6.47 15.29
N ALA A 70 14.49 -6.77 14.11
CA ALA A 70 14.16 -6.07 12.87
C ALA A 70 12.64 -6.09 12.59
N ALA A 71 11.99 -7.22 12.87
CA ALA A 71 10.55 -7.38 12.76
C ALA A 71 9.77 -6.37 13.60
N GLY A 72 10.15 -6.21 14.88
CA GLY A 72 9.48 -5.28 15.80
C GLY A 72 9.65 -3.83 15.37
N ALA A 73 10.87 -3.43 15.00
CA ALA A 73 11.12 -2.09 14.49
C ALA A 73 10.37 -1.81 13.19
N ALA A 74 10.32 -2.79 12.27
CA ALA A 74 9.63 -2.64 11.00
C ALA A 74 8.11 -2.57 11.16
N GLY A 75 7.53 -3.36 12.07
CA GLY A 75 6.11 -3.31 12.36
C GLY A 75 5.67 -1.98 12.96
N ILE A 76 6.42 -1.45 13.93
CA ILE A 76 6.14 -0.11 14.50
C ILE A 76 6.28 0.97 13.44
N ALA A 77 7.33 0.90 12.61
CA ALA A 77 7.55 1.87 11.54
C ALA A 77 6.43 1.84 10.48
N ALA A 78 5.93 0.67 10.12
CA ALA A 78 4.80 0.52 9.20
C ALA A 78 3.48 1.04 9.78
N TRP A 79 3.23 0.78 11.07
CA TRP A 79 2.08 1.37 11.76
C TRP A 79 2.13 2.91 11.73
N LEU A 80 3.28 3.49 12.09
CA LEU A 80 3.50 4.94 12.05
C LEU A 80 3.32 5.51 10.64
N ALA A 81 3.88 4.85 9.63
CA ALA A 81 3.75 5.25 8.24
C ALA A 81 2.30 5.28 7.77
N CYS A 82 1.51 4.25 8.11
CA CYS A 82 0.10 4.15 7.75
C CYS A 82 -0.71 5.28 8.39
N VAL A 83 -0.58 5.47 9.70
CA VAL A 83 -1.34 6.47 10.45
C VAL A 83 -0.97 7.90 10.02
N ILE A 84 0.32 8.20 9.87
CA ILE A 84 0.77 9.54 9.50
C ILE A 84 0.32 9.87 8.07
N ALA A 85 0.46 8.93 7.12
CA ALA A 85 -0.01 9.14 5.75
C ALA A 85 -1.52 9.37 5.70
N ALA A 86 -2.31 8.64 6.49
CA ALA A 86 -3.76 8.84 6.58
C ALA A 86 -4.13 10.21 7.15
N CYS A 87 -3.43 10.67 8.19
CA CYS A 87 -3.62 12.01 8.74
C CYS A 87 -3.25 13.10 7.73
N CYS A 88 -2.20 12.90 6.93
CA CYS A 88 -1.84 13.82 5.84
C CYS A 88 -2.92 13.85 4.76
N ALA A 89 -3.45 12.70 4.33
CA ALA A 89 -4.59 12.64 3.41
C ALA A 89 -5.81 13.38 3.98
N ALA A 90 -6.11 13.23 5.27
CA ALA A 90 -7.20 13.97 5.92
C ALA A 90 -7.01 15.49 5.84
N VAL A 91 -5.77 15.97 5.99
CA VAL A 91 -5.43 17.39 5.83
C VAL A 91 -5.61 17.84 4.38
N GLU A 92 -5.16 17.05 3.41
CA GLU A 92 -5.32 17.36 1.98
C GLU A 92 -6.80 17.45 1.57
N ILE A 93 -7.62 16.50 2.02
CA ILE A 93 -9.07 16.49 1.79
C ILE A 93 -9.74 17.70 2.46
N ALA A 94 -9.29 18.10 3.64
CA ALA A 94 -9.79 19.30 4.30
C ALA A 94 -9.39 20.59 3.58
N LEU A 95 -8.17 20.65 3.03
CA LEU A 95 -7.70 21.78 2.21
C LEU A 95 -8.46 21.87 0.89
N LEU A 96 -8.88 20.73 0.32
CA LEU A 96 -9.79 20.68 -0.83
C LEU A 96 -11.20 21.19 -0.49
N GLY A 97 -11.57 21.23 0.80
CA GLY A 97 -12.91 21.60 1.27
C GLY A 97 -13.92 20.46 1.21
N ALA A 98 -13.47 19.22 0.98
CA ALA A 98 -14.35 18.06 0.86
C ALA A 98 -14.81 17.52 2.23
N VAL A 99 -13.94 17.55 3.24
CA VAL A 99 -14.27 17.11 4.62
C VAL A 99 -13.71 18.11 5.63
N PRO A 100 -14.50 18.62 6.59
CA PRO A 100 -13.98 19.47 7.66
C PRO A 100 -12.90 18.75 8.47
N ILE A 101 -11.77 19.41 8.73
CA ILE A 101 -10.62 18.80 9.45
C ILE A 101 -11.00 18.23 10.81
N VAL A 102 -11.98 18.85 11.50
CA VAL A 102 -12.47 18.43 12.82
C VAL A 102 -13.13 17.05 12.77
N ILE A 103 -13.66 16.64 11.61
CA ILE A 103 -14.25 15.32 11.38
C ILE A 103 -13.23 14.41 10.70
N GLY A 104 -12.59 14.89 9.63
CA GLY A 104 -11.71 14.10 8.78
C GLY A 104 -10.49 13.56 9.51
N LEU A 105 -9.80 14.39 10.29
CA LEU A 105 -8.56 13.98 10.95
C LEU A 105 -8.80 12.91 12.03
N PRO A 106 -9.74 13.06 12.98
CA PRO A 106 -10.05 12.00 13.94
C PRO A 106 -10.53 10.69 13.29
N THR A 107 -11.38 10.79 12.27
CA THR A 107 -11.96 9.60 11.62
C THR A 107 -10.88 8.82 10.85
N MET A 108 -10.09 9.50 10.01
CA MET A 108 -8.97 8.90 9.30
C MET A 108 -7.96 8.28 10.26
N PHE A 109 -7.64 8.97 11.36
CA PHE A 109 -6.74 8.45 12.39
C PHE A 109 -7.28 7.15 13.00
N VAL A 110 -8.55 7.09 13.41
CA VAL A 110 -9.12 5.92 14.07
C VAL A 110 -9.12 4.70 13.15
N TYR A 111 -9.63 4.83 11.92
CA TYR A 111 -9.64 3.74 10.96
C TYR A 111 -8.23 3.23 10.66
N HIS A 112 -7.29 4.16 10.40
CA HIS A 112 -5.92 3.79 10.03
C HIS A 112 -5.05 3.38 11.22
N ALA A 113 -5.40 3.75 12.46
CA ALA A 113 -4.77 3.20 13.65
C ALA A 113 -5.08 1.71 13.81
N ILE A 114 -6.29 1.28 13.46
CA ILE A 114 -6.70 -0.14 13.48
C ILE A 114 -6.10 -0.89 12.30
N ILE A 115 -6.30 -0.39 11.07
CA ILE A 115 -5.76 -1.02 9.85
C ILE A 115 -4.22 -1.04 9.89
N GLY A 116 -3.60 0.01 10.45
CA GLY A 116 -2.16 0.10 10.64
C GLY A 116 -1.57 -1.02 11.50
N ILE A 117 -2.34 -1.63 12.41
CA ILE A 117 -1.88 -2.79 13.18
C ILE A 117 -1.65 -3.97 12.25
N ILE A 118 -2.60 -4.20 11.33
CA ILE A 118 -2.51 -5.26 10.32
C ILE A 118 -1.32 -5.00 9.40
N GLU A 119 -1.16 -3.76 8.92
CA GLU A 119 -0.01 -3.36 8.09
C GLU A 119 1.33 -3.57 8.83
N GLY A 120 1.38 -3.26 10.12
CA GLY A 120 2.53 -3.50 10.98
C GLY A 120 2.89 -4.97 11.11
N VAL A 121 1.88 -5.83 11.34
CA VAL A 121 2.07 -7.29 11.43
C VAL A 121 2.55 -7.85 10.10
N ILE A 122 1.90 -7.50 8.99
CA ILE A 122 2.29 -7.94 7.64
C ILE A 122 3.73 -7.53 7.36
N THR A 123 4.09 -6.27 7.65
CA THR A 123 5.44 -5.77 7.42
C THR A 123 6.47 -6.51 8.26
N ALA A 124 6.20 -6.76 9.55
CA ALA A 124 7.09 -7.50 10.44
C ALA A 124 7.34 -8.94 9.96
N VAL A 125 6.29 -9.62 9.50
CA VAL A 125 6.38 -10.98 8.93
C VAL A 125 7.22 -10.96 7.65
N VAL A 126 6.92 -10.09 6.70
CA VAL A 126 7.63 -10.04 5.42
C VAL A 126 9.11 -9.67 5.62
N VAL A 127 9.41 -8.69 6.48
CA VAL A 127 10.80 -8.32 6.81
C VAL A 127 11.56 -9.51 7.40
N THR A 128 10.93 -10.26 8.30
CA THR A 128 11.55 -11.46 8.88
C THR A 128 11.86 -12.51 7.81
N LEU A 129 10.89 -12.79 6.93
CA LEU A 129 11.06 -13.76 5.84
C LEU A 129 12.18 -13.33 4.89
N ILE A 130 12.15 -12.07 4.42
CA ILE A 130 13.13 -11.55 3.47
C ILE A 130 14.53 -11.52 4.07
N PHE A 131 14.71 -11.05 5.31
CA PHE A 131 16.03 -11.06 5.95
C PHE A 131 16.55 -12.47 6.23
N THR A 132 15.67 -13.46 6.35
CA THR A 132 16.06 -14.87 6.47
C THR A 132 16.54 -15.44 5.14
N VAL A 133 15.85 -15.15 4.03
CA VAL A 133 16.21 -15.67 2.70
C VAL A 133 17.31 -14.85 2.00
N ARG A 134 17.50 -13.60 2.42
CA ARG A 134 18.46 -12.61 1.87
C ARG A 134 19.26 -11.95 3.00
N PRO A 135 20.11 -12.72 3.70
CA PRO A 135 20.89 -12.24 4.85
C PRO A 135 21.82 -11.06 4.51
N GLU A 136 22.22 -10.91 3.25
CA GLU A 136 23.07 -9.81 2.79
C GLU A 136 22.39 -8.43 2.94
N LEU A 137 21.05 -8.36 2.97
CA LEU A 137 20.33 -7.11 3.23
C LEU A 137 20.51 -6.61 4.67
N THR A 138 20.92 -7.51 5.57
CA THR A 138 21.28 -7.18 6.96
C THR A 138 22.78 -6.97 7.16
N GLY A 139 23.58 -7.10 6.10
CA GLY A 139 25.03 -7.07 6.16
C GLY A 139 25.70 -8.39 6.55
N ASP A 140 24.92 -9.47 6.74
CA ASP A 140 25.46 -10.80 7.03
C ASP A 140 25.90 -11.48 5.72
N THR A 141 27.22 -11.50 5.48
CA THR A 141 27.85 -12.13 4.32
C THR A 141 28.26 -13.58 4.58
N THR A 142 28.03 -14.11 5.78
CA THR A 142 28.44 -15.46 6.16
C THR A 142 27.47 -16.53 5.65
N LYS A 143 26.21 -16.15 5.41
CA LYS A 143 25.16 -17.03 4.90
C LYS A 143 24.97 -16.85 3.40
N GLN A 144 24.80 -17.96 2.70
CA GLN A 144 24.52 -17.95 1.27
C GLN A 144 23.08 -17.52 1.00
N PRO A 145 22.84 -16.51 0.16
CA PRO A 145 21.49 -16.08 -0.17
C PRO A 145 20.76 -17.11 -1.03
N VAL A 146 19.44 -17.19 -0.83
CA VAL A 146 18.58 -17.97 -1.73
C VAL A 146 18.57 -17.31 -3.11
N PRO A 147 18.70 -18.07 -4.22
CA PRO A 147 18.69 -17.51 -5.57
C PRO A 147 17.45 -16.64 -5.84
N MET A 148 17.65 -15.45 -6.42
CA MET A 148 16.58 -14.46 -6.64
C MET A 148 15.36 -15.04 -7.38
N LYS A 149 15.58 -15.89 -8.39
CA LYS A 149 14.48 -16.55 -9.11
C LYS A 149 13.56 -17.36 -8.18
N LYS A 150 14.13 -18.05 -7.19
CA LYS A 150 13.33 -18.81 -6.21
C LYS A 150 12.56 -17.88 -5.29
N VAL A 151 13.16 -16.78 -4.84
CA VAL A 151 12.50 -15.77 -4.01
C VAL A 151 11.34 -15.13 -4.76
N LEU A 152 11.54 -14.76 -6.04
CA LEU A 152 10.49 -14.19 -6.89
C LEU A 152 9.34 -15.18 -7.13
N VAL A 153 9.63 -16.44 -7.42
CA VAL A 153 8.60 -17.47 -7.62
C VAL A 153 7.82 -17.73 -6.32
N ALA A 154 8.51 -17.87 -5.19
CA ALA A 154 7.85 -18.06 -3.90
C ALA A 154 6.98 -16.85 -3.52
N GLY A 155 7.51 -15.64 -3.70
CA GLY A 155 6.77 -14.40 -3.47
C GLY A 155 5.53 -14.28 -4.37
N LEU A 156 5.66 -14.62 -5.65
CA LEU A 156 4.52 -14.64 -6.59
C LEU A 156 3.47 -15.67 -6.17
N VAL A 157 3.87 -16.89 -5.81
CA VAL A 157 2.93 -17.93 -5.33
C VAL A 157 2.19 -17.46 -4.08
N ILE A 158 2.91 -16.89 -3.11
CA ILE A 158 2.30 -16.34 -1.88
C ILE A 158 1.35 -15.20 -2.23
N ALA A 159 1.74 -14.26 -3.09
CA ALA A 159 0.89 -13.16 -3.52
C ALA A 159 -0.39 -13.64 -4.21
N LEU A 160 -0.30 -14.66 -5.08
CA LEU A 160 -1.47 -15.25 -5.75
C LEU A 160 -2.40 -15.96 -4.76
N ILE A 161 -1.85 -16.69 -3.79
CA ILE A 161 -2.65 -17.34 -2.74
C ILE A 161 -3.36 -16.27 -1.89
N ILE A 162 -2.64 -15.25 -1.44
CA ILE A 162 -3.22 -14.17 -0.63
C ILE A 162 -4.28 -13.41 -1.43
N GLY A 163 -3.97 -13.00 -2.67
CA GLY A 163 -4.92 -12.29 -3.53
C GLY A 163 -6.18 -13.11 -3.80
N GLY A 164 -6.03 -14.39 -4.17
CA GLY A 164 -7.18 -15.27 -4.40
C GLY A 164 -8.02 -15.50 -3.14
N CYS A 165 -7.39 -15.65 -1.98
CA CYS A 165 -8.09 -15.81 -0.71
C CYS A 165 -8.73 -14.51 -0.21
N ALA A 166 -8.12 -13.36 -0.46
CA ALA A 166 -8.57 -12.06 0.05
C ALA A 166 -10.00 -11.72 -0.38
N VAL A 167 -10.42 -12.15 -1.58
CA VAL A 167 -11.79 -11.96 -2.08
C VAL A 167 -12.85 -12.52 -1.14
N PHE A 168 -12.57 -13.65 -0.47
CA PHE A 168 -13.52 -14.29 0.46
C PHE A 168 -13.60 -13.60 1.83
N PHE A 169 -12.64 -12.73 2.13
CA PHE A 169 -12.57 -11.96 3.37
C PHE A 169 -12.74 -10.45 3.14
N ALA A 170 -12.97 -10.03 1.89
CA ALA A 170 -13.20 -8.64 1.55
C ALA A 170 -14.48 -8.16 2.25
N SER A 171 -14.35 -7.05 2.97
CA SER A 171 -15.49 -6.39 3.62
C SER A 171 -16.33 -5.68 2.57
N SER A 172 -17.66 -5.75 2.70
CA SER A 172 -18.57 -4.89 1.95
C SER A 172 -18.73 -3.50 2.55
N ASP A 173 -18.23 -3.28 3.77
CA ASP A 173 -18.22 -1.96 4.42
C ASP A 173 -17.13 -1.08 3.78
N PRO A 174 -17.39 0.21 3.51
CA PRO A 174 -16.42 1.15 2.95
C PRO A 174 -15.12 1.19 3.72
N ASP A 175 -14.05 1.52 3.00
CA ASP A 175 -12.73 1.66 3.58
C ASP A 175 -12.64 2.87 4.53
N GLY A 176 -11.45 3.13 5.11
CA GLY A 176 -11.28 4.24 6.05
C GLY A 176 -11.49 5.63 5.43
N LEU A 177 -11.24 5.78 4.13
CA LEU A 177 -11.41 7.03 3.40
C LEU A 177 -12.90 7.28 3.11
N ASP A 178 -13.57 6.31 2.51
CA ASP A 178 -15.00 6.39 2.20
C ASP A 178 -15.84 6.48 3.46
N SER A 179 -15.48 5.74 4.50
CA SER A 179 -16.12 5.87 5.82
C SER A 179 -15.95 7.27 6.39
N THR A 180 -14.81 7.94 6.16
CA THR A 180 -14.61 9.33 6.59
C THR A 180 -15.53 10.30 5.84
N LEU A 181 -15.72 10.09 4.53
CA LEU A 181 -16.65 10.88 3.72
C LEU A 181 -18.09 10.70 4.22
N LEU A 182 -18.52 9.45 4.47
CA LEU A 182 -19.86 9.14 4.96
C LEU A 182 -20.13 9.70 6.37
N VAL A 183 -19.14 9.63 7.26
CA VAL A 183 -19.24 10.24 8.60
C VAL A 183 -19.35 11.76 8.48
N SER A 184 -18.57 12.39 7.59
CA SER A 184 -18.69 13.82 7.33
C SER A 184 -20.04 14.22 6.73
N GLY A 185 -20.65 13.33 5.93
CA GLY A 185 -21.98 13.53 5.37
C GLY A 185 -23.12 13.33 6.37
N GLY A 186 -22.82 12.88 7.60
CA GLY A 186 -23.84 12.53 8.60
C GLY A 186 -24.64 11.26 8.25
N VAL A 187 -24.10 10.44 7.34
CA VAL A 187 -24.75 9.25 6.81
C VAL A 187 -24.36 8.00 7.61
N LYS A 188 -23.10 7.95 8.07
CA LYS A 188 -22.53 6.83 8.83
C LYS A 188 -22.00 7.33 10.19
N GLU A 189 -22.17 6.54 11.25
CA GLU A 189 -21.44 6.74 12.51
C GLU A 189 -20.08 6.03 12.46
N ILE A 190 -19.05 6.55 13.13
CA ILE A 190 -17.64 6.12 12.97
C ILE A 190 -17.41 4.59 13.05
N PHE A 191 -18.22 3.84 13.78
CA PHE A 191 -18.09 2.37 13.90
C PHE A 191 -19.34 1.59 13.48
N ALA A 192 -20.36 2.26 12.95
CA ALA A 192 -21.54 1.58 12.43
C ALA A 192 -21.22 1.04 11.03
N PRO A 193 -21.75 -0.12 10.62
CA PRO A 193 -21.67 -0.54 9.22
C PRO A 193 -22.49 0.41 8.33
N ALA A 194 -22.03 0.65 7.10
CA ALA A 194 -22.77 1.44 6.11
C ALA A 194 -24.07 0.73 5.70
N THR A 195 -25.14 1.48 5.45
CA THR A 195 -26.44 0.93 5.05
C THR A 195 -26.65 0.95 3.54
N GLY A 196 -25.69 0.47 2.75
CA GLY A 196 -25.84 0.02 1.36
C GLY A 196 -26.25 1.02 0.27
N GLU A 197 -26.92 2.14 0.58
CA GLU A 197 -27.45 3.13 -0.37
C GLU A 197 -26.68 4.47 -0.36
N GLU A 198 -25.52 4.50 0.31
CA GLU A 198 -25.00 5.75 0.91
C GLU A 198 -23.85 6.42 0.15
N ILE A 199 -23.22 5.72 -0.80
CA ILE A 199 -22.10 6.25 -1.59
C ILE A 199 -22.59 6.49 -3.01
N ALA A 200 -22.93 7.73 -3.34
CA ALA A 200 -23.02 8.13 -4.74
C ALA A 200 -21.59 8.21 -5.29
N GLU A 201 -21.23 7.33 -6.23
CA GLU A 201 -20.00 7.50 -6.99
C GLU A 201 -20.03 8.88 -7.65
N ALA A 202 -19.00 9.68 -7.35
CA ALA A 202 -18.86 10.97 -8.00
C ALA A 202 -18.59 10.74 -9.50
N ASP A 203 -19.32 11.42 -10.38
CA ASP A 203 -19.06 11.40 -11.81
C ASP A 203 -17.58 11.70 -12.09
N ASP A 204 -16.89 10.79 -12.80
CA ASP A 204 -15.49 11.00 -13.16
C ASP A 204 -15.38 12.21 -14.10
N PRO A 205 -14.73 13.32 -13.69
CA PRO A 205 -14.65 14.54 -14.49
C PRO A 205 -13.94 14.35 -15.83
N ILE A 206 -13.13 13.31 -15.98
CA ILE A 206 -12.39 13.02 -17.22
C ILE A 206 -13.02 11.90 -18.07
N GLY A 207 -14.13 11.30 -17.61
CA GLY A 207 -14.84 10.24 -18.31
C GLY A 207 -13.99 8.97 -18.53
N TRP A 208 -13.03 8.70 -17.65
CA TRP A 208 -12.27 7.46 -17.69
C TRP A 208 -13.11 6.33 -17.09
N THR A 209 -13.08 5.17 -17.72
CA THR A 209 -13.74 3.97 -17.18
C THR A 209 -12.69 2.89 -17.01
N ALA A 210 -12.46 2.50 -15.76
CA ALA A 210 -11.52 1.45 -15.44
C ALA A 210 -11.97 0.12 -16.08
N PRO A 211 -11.04 -0.67 -16.65
CA PRO A 211 -11.35 -2.00 -17.19
C PRO A 211 -11.89 -3.00 -16.15
N MET A 212 -11.45 -2.90 -14.90
CA MET A 212 -11.78 -3.82 -13.81
C MET A 212 -12.05 -3.06 -12.50
N PRO A 213 -13.09 -2.20 -12.45
CA PRO A 213 -13.37 -1.37 -11.28
C PRO A 213 -13.52 -2.23 -10.03
N ASP A 214 -13.05 -1.72 -8.89
CA ASP A 214 -13.10 -2.38 -7.57
C ASP A 214 -12.53 -3.79 -7.55
N TYR A 215 -11.52 -4.03 -8.38
CA TYR A 215 -10.90 -5.35 -8.52
C TYR A 215 -11.91 -6.43 -8.92
N ALA A 216 -12.93 -6.08 -9.71
CA ALA A 216 -13.98 -6.97 -10.16
C ALA A 216 -14.01 -7.10 -11.70
N LEU A 217 -14.43 -8.29 -12.16
CA LEU A 217 -14.75 -8.58 -13.55
C LEU A 217 -16.17 -9.17 -13.59
N GLY A 218 -17.15 -8.27 -13.67
CA GLY A 218 -18.56 -8.59 -13.44
C GLY A 218 -18.84 -9.03 -12.00
N ASP A 219 -20.07 -9.46 -11.74
CA ASP A 219 -20.59 -9.63 -10.38
C ASP A 219 -20.30 -11.03 -9.79
N SER A 220 -19.12 -11.58 -10.07
CA SER A 220 -18.76 -12.94 -9.63
C SER A 220 -17.46 -12.98 -8.84
N THR A 221 -17.42 -13.84 -7.81
CA THR A 221 -16.20 -14.12 -7.04
C THR A 221 -15.06 -14.59 -7.94
N ALA A 222 -15.37 -15.38 -8.98
CA ALA A 222 -14.38 -15.81 -9.96
C ALA A 222 -13.80 -14.62 -10.74
N GLY A 223 -14.64 -13.66 -11.13
CA GLY A 223 -14.23 -12.41 -11.76
C GLY A 223 -13.27 -11.61 -10.88
N ALA A 224 -13.60 -11.44 -9.60
CA ALA A 224 -12.74 -10.73 -8.66
C ALA A 224 -11.36 -11.42 -8.46
N ILE A 225 -11.35 -12.76 -8.36
CA ILE A 225 -10.08 -13.52 -8.29
C ILE A 225 -9.25 -13.30 -9.55
N ILE A 226 -9.87 -13.35 -10.73
CA ILE A 226 -9.17 -13.14 -12.01
C ILE A 226 -8.59 -11.72 -12.08
N ALA A 227 -9.37 -10.70 -11.68
CA ALA A 227 -8.93 -9.31 -11.66
C ALA A 227 -7.70 -9.10 -10.76
N LEU A 228 -7.70 -9.68 -9.55
CA LEU A 228 -6.54 -9.64 -8.65
C LEU A 228 -5.31 -10.36 -9.22
N ILE A 229 -5.50 -11.53 -9.84
CA ILE A 229 -4.41 -12.25 -10.51
C ILE A 229 -3.80 -11.38 -11.60
N ILE A 230 -4.63 -10.79 -12.47
CA ILE A 230 -4.17 -9.88 -13.52
C ILE A 230 -3.40 -8.71 -12.92
N GLY A 231 -3.91 -8.10 -11.83
CA GLY A 231 -3.25 -7.00 -11.12
C GLY A 231 -1.86 -7.36 -10.61
N ILE A 232 -1.74 -8.51 -9.94
CA ILE A 232 -0.46 -9.01 -9.42
C ILE A 232 0.56 -9.19 -10.56
N PHE A 233 0.14 -9.81 -11.68
CA PHE A 233 1.03 -9.99 -12.83
C PHE A 233 1.37 -8.68 -13.52
N ALA A 234 0.40 -7.78 -13.71
CA ALA A 234 0.61 -6.47 -14.31
C ALA A 234 1.63 -5.66 -13.51
N ALA A 235 1.44 -5.56 -12.19
CA ALA A 235 2.37 -4.86 -11.30
C ALA A 235 3.78 -5.47 -11.37
N LEU A 236 3.89 -6.80 -11.28
CA LEU A 236 5.18 -7.47 -11.34
C LEU A 236 5.89 -7.24 -12.68
N VAL A 237 5.19 -7.38 -13.80
CA VAL A 237 5.76 -7.18 -15.14
C VAL A 237 6.23 -5.74 -15.31
N VAL A 238 5.40 -4.75 -14.96
CA VAL A 238 5.77 -3.34 -15.11
C VAL A 238 6.95 -2.98 -14.22
N ILE A 239 6.98 -3.45 -12.97
CA ILE A 239 8.12 -3.23 -12.06
C ILE A 239 9.40 -3.86 -12.63
N LEU A 240 9.36 -5.09 -13.13
CA LEU A 240 10.53 -5.77 -13.68
C LEU A 240 11.04 -5.09 -14.96
N LEU A 241 10.13 -4.64 -15.83
CA LEU A 241 10.50 -3.88 -17.03
C LEU A 241 11.13 -2.54 -16.67
N ALA A 242 10.53 -1.80 -15.74
CA ALA A 242 11.05 -0.52 -15.28
C ALA A 242 12.42 -0.68 -14.62
N ALA A 243 12.60 -1.69 -13.76
CA ALA A 243 13.88 -2.03 -13.15
C ALA A 243 14.95 -2.39 -14.21
N LYS A 244 14.57 -3.17 -15.24
CA LYS A 244 15.48 -3.51 -16.35
C LYS A 244 15.93 -2.27 -17.13
N ILE A 245 15.02 -1.33 -17.40
CA ILE A 245 15.33 -0.08 -18.11
C ILE A 245 16.31 0.75 -17.29
N VAL A 246 16.04 0.95 -16.01
CA VAL A 246 16.91 1.70 -15.09
C VAL A 246 18.30 1.07 -15.02
N TYR A 247 18.37 -0.25 -14.84
CA TYR A 247 19.64 -0.97 -14.77
C TYR A 247 20.43 -0.90 -16.08
N SER A 248 19.76 -1.11 -17.22
CA SER A 248 20.40 -1.03 -18.55
C SER A 248 20.90 0.37 -18.89
N SER A 249 20.26 1.42 -18.35
CA SER A 249 20.71 2.80 -18.52
C SER A 249 21.95 3.10 -17.68
N SER A 250 22.04 2.56 -16.46
CA SER A 250 23.19 2.74 -15.58
C SER A 250 24.45 2.05 -16.12
N GLY A 251 24.32 0.90 -16.79
CA GLY A 251 25.45 0.18 -17.40
C GLY A 251 26.07 0.83 -18.64
N LYS A 252 25.46 1.89 -19.19
CA LYS A 252 25.99 2.65 -20.34
C LYS A 252 26.82 3.88 -19.94
N SER A 253 27.01 4.11 -18.64
CA SER A 253 27.73 5.28 -18.10
C SER A 253 29.21 5.02 -17.75
N ASN A 254 29.81 3.93 -18.28
CA ASN A 254 31.25 3.63 -18.09
C ASN A 254 31.99 3.66 -19.43
#